data_AF-W1XGR2-F1
#
_entry.id   AF-W1XGR2-F1
#
_cell.length_a   1.000
_cell.length_b   1.000
_cell.length_c   1.000
_cell.angle_alpha   90.00
_cell.angle_beta   90.00
_cell.angle_gamma   90.00
#
_symmetry.space_group_name_H-M   'P 1'
#
loop_
_entity.id
_entity.type
_entity.pdbx_description
1 polymer ?
#
loop_
_entity_poly.entity_id
_entity_poly.type
_entity_poly.pdbx_seq_one_letter_code
_entity_poly.pdbx_strand_id
1 'polypeptide(L)' 'MRLDKYLKVSRIIKRRTVAKEVCESGRININDKVAKPSTKIKEGDIIEITII' A
#
# COMPACT_ATOMS: atom_id res chain seq x y z
N MET A 1 5.90 -7.95 -5.16
CA MET A 1 6.49 -6.58 -5.20
C MET A 1 6.27 -5.87 -3.86
N ARG A 2 7.02 -4.83 -3.47
CA ARG A 2 6.71 -4.07 -2.22
C ARG A 2 5.42 -3.26 -2.36
N LEU A 3 4.66 -3.09 -1.28
CA LEU A 3 3.42 -2.33 -1.25
C LEU A 3 3.60 -0.88 -1.70
N ASP A 4 4.57 -0.16 -1.14
CA ASP A 4 4.87 1.23 -1.53
C ASP A 4 5.17 1.39 -3.04
N LYS A 5 5.88 0.42 -3.61
CA LYS A 5 6.23 0.37 -5.03
C LYS A 5 5.00 0.04 -5.88
N TYR A 6 4.16 -0.89 -5.42
CA TYR A 6 2.92 -1.25 -6.10
C TYR A 6 1.99 -0.04 -6.23
N LEU A 7 1.72 0.66 -5.13
CA LEU A 7 0.84 1.83 -5.13
C LEU A 7 1.31 2.93 -6.09
N LYS A 8 2.63 3.13 -6.22
CA LYS A 8 3.21 4.08 -7.17
C LYS A 8 3.08 3.60 -8.62
N VAL A 9 3.41 2.35 -8.90
CA VAL A 9 3.43 1.82 -10.27
C VAL A 9 2.02 1.69 -10.83
N SER A 10 1.08 1.27 -10.00
CA SER A 10 -0.36 1.18 -10.33
C SER A 10 -1.06 2.55 -10.33
N ARG A 11 -0.31 3.65 -10.11
CA ARG A 11 -0.79 5.04 -10.12
C ARG A 11 -1.90 5.36 -9.12
N ILE A 12 -2.08 4.54 -8.08
CA ILE A 12 -3.00 4.83 -6.97
C ILE A 12 -2.47 6.02 -6.17
N ILE A 13 -1.16 6.06 -5.92
CA ILE A 13 -0.48 7.20 -5.28
C ILE A 13 0.64 7.69 -6.18
N LYS A 14 0.60 8.97 -6.57
CA LYS A 14 1.51 9.55 -7.56
C LYS A 14 3.00 9.44 -7.17
N ARG A 15 3.32 9.61 -5.89
CA ARG A 15 4.70 9.64 -5.37
C ARG A 15 4.94 8.47 -4.44
N ARG A 16 6.10 7.80 -4.60
CA ARG A 16 6.46 6.64 -3.74
C ARG A 16 6.69 7.04 -2.28
N THR A 17 7.19 8.25 -2.03
CA THR A 17 7.35 8.78 -0.66
C THR A 17 6.01 8.90 0.06
N VAL A 18 5.01 9.45 -0.62
CA VAL A 18 3.63 9.54 -0.09
C VAL A 18 3.04 8.15 0.12
N ALA A 19 3.26 7.21 -0.80
CA ALA A 19 2.79 5.83 -0.61
C ALA A 19 3.38 5.18 0.64
N LYS A 20 4.65 5.44 0.95
CA LYS A 20 5.31 4.98 2.16
C LYS A 20 4.67 5.60 3.42
N GLU A 21 4.46 6.91 3.42
CA GLU A 21 3.83 7.63 4.55
C GLU A 21 2.40 7.11 4.82
N VAL A 22 1.61 6.87 3.76
CA VAL A 22 0.25 6.34 3.90
C VAL A 22 0.26 4.92 4.48
N CYS A 23 1.19 4.06 4.04
CA CYS A 23 1.37 2.73 4.65
C CYS A 23 1.80 2.82 6.13
N GLU A 24 2.70 3.76 6.48
CA GLU A 24 3.18 3.96 7.86
C GLU A 24 2.09 4.53 8.77
N SER A 25 1.18 5.34 8.23
CA SER A 25 0.03 5.87 8.95
C SER A 25 -1.06 4.84 9.26
N GLY A 26 -0.89 3.58 8.83
CA GLY A 26 -1.85 2.49 9.10
C GLY A 26 -3.14 2.58 8.28
N ARG A 27 -3.14 3.32 7.17
CA ARG A 27 -4.32 3.54 6.31
C ARG A 27 -4.50 2.49 5.21
N ILE A 28 -3.66 1.46 5.18
CA ILE A 28 -3.67 0.42 4.14
C ILE A 28 -3.72 -0.95 4.78
N ASN A 29 -4.72 -1.73 4.38
CA ASN A 29 -4.89 -3.11 4.80
C ASN A 29 -4.64 -4.03 3.61
N ILE A 30 -3.99 -5.17 3.86
CA ILE A 30 -3.88 -6.29 2.93
C ILE A 30 -4.54 -7.49 3.60
N ASN A 31 -5.59 -8.05 2.98
CA ASN A 31 -6.34 -9.19 3.52
C ASN A 31 -6.73 -8.96 5.00
N ASP A 32 -7.37 -7.82 5.28
CA ASP A 32 -7.84 -7.40 6.61
C ASP A 32 -6.74 -7.13 7.67
N LYS A 33 -5.46 -7.01 7.25
CA LYS A 33 -4.34 -6.71 8.15
C LYS A 33 -3.63 -5.44 7.73
N VAL A 34 -3.33 -4.57 8.69
CA VAL A 34 -2.54 -3.35 8.47
C VAL A 34 -1.17 -3.72 7.86
N ALA A 35 -0.88 -3.14 6.71
CA ALA A 35 0.29 -3.50 5.92
C ALA A 35 1.39 -2.44 6.00
N LYS A 36 2.62 -2.89 6.27
CA LYS A 36 3.81 -2.04 6.23
C LYS A 36 4.22 -1.72 4.77
N PRO A 37 4.92 -0.60 4.51
CA PRO A 37 5.39 -0.25 3.16
C PRO A 37 6.25 -1.34 2.50
N SER A 38 6.97 -2.11 3.32
CA SER A 38 7.86 -3.20 2.91
C SER A 38 7.15 -4.52 2.64
N THR A 39 5.86 -4.64 2.93
CA THR A 39 5.09 -5.86 2.72
C THR A 39 5.16 -6.29 1.26
N LYS A 40 5.46 -7.57 1.02
CA LYS A 40 5.45 -8.16 -0.32
C LYS A 40 4.01 -8.51 -0.70
N ILE A 41 3.54 -7.90 -1.78
CA ILE A 41 2.27 -8.21 -2.44
C ILE A 41 2.44 -9.41 -3.36
N LYS A 42 1.42 -10.28 -3.34
CA LYS A 42 1.18 -11.40 -4.24
C LYS A 42 -0.09 -11.17 -5.06
N GLU A 43 -0.20 -11.86 -6.18
CA GLU A 43 -1.42 -11.86 -6.97
C GLU A 43 -2.57 -12.50 -6.17
N GLY A 44 -3.76 -11.90 -6.25
CA GLY A 44 -4.92 -12.30 -5.44
C GLY A 44 -5.04 -11.63 -4.07
N ASP A 45 -4.03 -10.87 -3.63
CA ASP A 45 -4.15 -10.06 -2.41
C ASP A 45 -5.21 -8.96 -2.59
N ILE A 46 -6.07 -8.79 -1.58
CA ILE A 46 -7.04 -7.70 -1.52
C ILE A 46 -6.41 -6.54 -0.74
N ILE A 47 -6.32 -5.38 -1.39
CA ILE A 47 -5.74 -4.17 -0.80
C ILE A 47 -6.86 -3.17 -0.58
N GLU A 48 -7.08 -2.80 0.68
CA GLU A 48 -8.01 -1.76 1.07
C GLU A 48 -7.24 -0.49 1.46
N ILE A 49 -7.70 0.66 0.97
CA ILE A 49 -7.02 1.94 1.13
C ILE A 49 -8.04 2.96 1.62
N THR A 50 -7.80 3.50 2.81
CA THR A 50 -8.67 4.51 3.42
C THR A 50 -8.09 5.90 3.17
N ILE A 51 -8.73 6.67 2.29
CA ILE A 51 -8.40 8.06 1.99
C ILE A 51 -9.56 8.92 2.49
N ILE A 52 -9.32 9.65 3.59
CA ILE A 52 -10.19 10.69 4.14
C ILE A 52 -9.35 11.96 4.26
#